data_AF-H2NCK0-F1
#
_entry.id   AF-H2NCK0-F1
#
_cell.length_a   1.000
_cell.length_b   1.000
_cell.length_c   1.000
_cell.angle_alpha   90.00
_cell.angle_beta   90.00
_cell.angle_gamma   90.00
#
_symmetry.space_group_name_H-M   'P 1'
#
loop_
_entity.id
_entity.type
_entity.pdbx_description
1 polymer ?
#
loop_
_entity_poly.entity_id
_entity_poly.type
_entity_poly.pdbx_seq_one_letter_code
_entity_poly.pdbx_strand_id
1 'polypeptide(L)'
;KLFMYTDNSIRPEELLQMELLLVNKLKWNLAALTPHDFIEHFLSKMPEAEENKQIIRKHAQTFVALCATDVKFISNPPSMVAAGSVVAAVQGLNLRSPNSFLSYYRLTRFLSRVIKCDPDCLRACQEQIEALLESSLRQAQQNMDPKAAEEEEEEEEEVDLACTPTDVRDVDI
;
A
#
# COMPACT_ATOMS: atom_id res chain seq x y z
N LYS A 1 -3.74 23.46 -4.70
CA LYS A 1 -2.61 22.65 -4.19
C LYS A 1 -2.23 21.52 -5.14
N LEU A 2 -3.16 20.73 -5.70
CA LEU A 2 -2.88 19.66 -6.68
C LEU A 2 -2.07 20.11 -7.93
N PHE A 3 -2.34 21.30 -8.48
CA PHE A 3 -1.63 21.83 -9.65
C PHE A 3 -0.11 22.00 -9.47
N MET A 4 0.36 22.14 -8.21
CA MET A 4 1.79 22.22 -7.91
C MET A 4 2.48 20.86 -8.13
N TYR A 5 1.80 19.75 -7.82
CA TYR A 5 2.33 18.39 -8.06
C TYR A 5 2.40 18.02 -9.53
N THR A 6 1.71 18.77 -10.40
CA THR A 6 1.75 18.58 -11.85
C THR A 6 2.72 19.53 -12.54
N ASP A 7 3.65 20.15 -11.79
CA ASP A 7 4.57 21.19 -12.30
C ASP A 7 3.84 22.31 -13.05
N ASN A 8 2.69 22.74 -12.52
CA ASN A 8 1.81 23.75 -13.11
C ASN A 8 1.31 23.43 -14.54
N SER A 9 1.48 22.20 -15.03
CA SER A 9 1.02 21.79 -16.37
C SER A 9 -0.51 21.75 -16.52
N ILE A 10 -1.24 21.67 -15.41
CA ILE A 10 -2.72 21.68 -15.37
C ILE A 10 -3.18 22.92 -14.58
N ARG A 11 -4.15 23.65 -15.12
CA ARG A 11 -4.75 24.83 -14.47
C ARG A 11 -5.87 24.44 -13.50
N PRO A 12 -6.13 25.25 -12.46
CA PRO A 12 -7.24 24.99 -11.53
C PRO A 12 -8.61 24.84 -12.20
N GLU A 13 -8.88 25.61 -13.26
CA GLU A 13 -10.15 25.56 -13.98
C GLU A 13 -10.35 24.23 -14.71
N GLU A 14 -9.27 23.67 -15.28
CA GLU A 14 -9.28 22.38 -15.97
C GLU A 14 -9.54 21.24 -14.99
N LEU A 15 -8.97 21.32 -13.77
CA LEU A 15 -9.18 20.33 -12.72
C LEU A 15 -10.65 20.31 -12.25
N LEU A 16 -11.30 21.47 -12.11
CA LEU A 16 -12.72 21.57 -11.75
C LEU A 16 -13.64 21.01 -12.84
N GLN A 17 -13.31 21.26 -14.12
CA GLN A 17 -14.03 20.67 -15.23
C GLN A 17 -13.90 19.14 -15.24
N MET A 18 -12.70 18.62 -14.96
CA MET A 18 -12.47 17.18 -14.85
C MET A 18 -13.16 16.55 -13.64
N GLU A 19 -13.22 17.23 -12.50
CA GLU A 19 -13.99 16.78 -11.34
C GLU A 19 -15.47 16.58 -11.72
N LEU A 20 -16.09 17.60 -12.31
CA LEU A 20 -17.49 17.51 -12.74
C LEU A 20 -17.71 16.41 -13.79
N LEU A 21 -16.79 16.27 -14.75
CA LEU A 21 -16.85 15.21 -15.75
C LEU A 21 -16.77 13.83 -15.10
N LEU A 22 -15.80 13.61 -14.21
CA LEU A 22 -15.57 12.33 -13.53
C LEU A 22 -16.78 11.91 -12.68
N VAL A 23 -17.26 12.81 -11.81
CA VAL A 23 -18.38 12.51 -10.90
C VAL A 23 -19.65 12.19 -11.70
N ASN A 24 -19.91 12.93 -12.78
CA ASN A 24 -21.05 12.65 -13.66
C ASN A 24 -20.89 11.33 -14.43
N LYS A 25 -19.70 11.01 -14.92
CA LYS A 25 -19.43 9.72 -15.59
C LYS A 25 -19.58 8.53 -14.65
N LEU A 26 -19.20 8.69 -13.38
CA LEU A 26 -19.40 7.70 -12.33
C LEU A 26 -20.82 7.70 -11.75
N LYS A 27 -21.71 8.58 -12.23
CA LYS A 27 -23.08 8.75 -11.74
C LYS A 27 -23.14 8.99 -10.23
N TRP A 28 -22.19 9.79 -9.72
CA TRP A 28 -22.06 10.10 -8.29
C TRP A 28 -21.79 8.89 -7.38
N ASN A 29 -21.46 7.73 -7.95
CA ASN A 29 -21.08 6.54 -7.19
C ASN A 29 -19.62 6.62 -6.76
N LEU A 30 -19.33 7.48 -5.78
CA LEU A 30 -17.99 7.70 -5.24
C LEU A 30 -17.70 6.84 -3.99
N ALA A 31 -18.74 6.27 -3.38
CA ALA A 31 -18.64 5.42 -2.18
C ALA A 31 -18.30 3.96 -2.55
N ALA A 32 -17.26 3.77 -3.37
CA ALA A 32 -16.78 2.45 -3.74
C ALA A 32 -16.03 1.79 -2.59
N LEU A 33 -16.23 0.49 -2.41
CA LEU A 33 -15.42 -0.29 -1.46
C LEU A 33 -13.98 -0.37 -1.94
N THR A 34 -13.05 -0.21 -1.02
CA THR A 34 -11.61 -0.29 -1.23
C THR A 34 -11.05 -1.58 -0.62
N PRO A 35 -9.85 -2.03 -1.02
CA PRO A 35 -9.21 -3.16 -0.35
C PRO A 35 -8.99 -2.91 1.16
N HIS A 36 -8.84 -1.66 1.58
CA HIS A 36 -8.65 -1.29 2.99
C HIS A 36 -9.86 -1.66 3.85
N ASP A 37 -11.08 -1.48 3.34
CA ASP A 37 -12.32 -1.86 4.04
C ASP A 37 -12.35 -3.36 4.34
N PHE A 38 -11.87 -4.17 3.39
CA PHE A 38 -11.77 -5.62 3.55
C PHE A 38 -10.63 -6.04 4.48
N ILE A 39 -9.48 -5.35 4.44
CA ILE A 39 -8.35 -5.62 5.35
C ILE A 39 -8.79 -5.47 6.80
N GLU A 40 -9.43 -4.36 7.16
CA GLU A 40 -9.92 -4.18 8.54
C GLU A 40 -10.96 -5.25 8.92
N HIS A 41 -11.85 -5.59 7.98
CA HIS A 41 -12.82 -6.66 8.20
C HIS A 41 -12.15 -8.01 8.46
N PHE A 42 -11.11 -8.36 7.71
CA PHE A 42 -10.37 -9.61 7.91
C PHE A 42 -9.66 -9.62 9.26
N LEU A 43 -8.90 -8.57 9.57
CA LEU A 43 -8.14 -8.44 10.82
C LEU A 43 -9.03 -8.49 12.06
N SER A 44 -10.24 -7.91 11.99
CA SER A 44 -11.22 -7.97 13.08
C SER A 44 -11.66 -9.41 13.43
N LYS A 45 -11.55 -10.33 12.47
CA LYS A 45 -11.93 -11.74 12.61
C LYS A 45 -10.75 -12.68 12.87
N MET A 46 -9.51 -12.18 12.86
CA MET A 46 -8.33 -12.99 13.13
C MET A 46 -8.06 -13.08 14.64
N PRO A 47 -7.83 -14.29 15.18
CA PRO A 47 -7.46 -14.49 16.57
C PRO A 47 -5.96 -14.20 16.81
N GLU A 48 -5.53 -12.98 16.46
CA GLU A 48 -4.15 -12.51 16.61
C GLU A 48 -4.06 -11.33 17.57
N ALA A 49 -2.89 -11.11 18.15
CA ALA A 49 -2.64 -9.92 18.98
C ALA A 49 -2.72 -8.64 18.13
N GLU A 50 -3.12 -7.52 18.75
CA GLU A 50 -3.25 -6.24 18.03
C GLU A 50 -1.93 -5.75 17.43
N GLU A 51 -0.80 -6.03 18.09
CA GLU A 51 0.54 -5.75 17.55
C GLU A 51 0.77 -6.49 16.22
N ASN A 52 0.50 -7.80 16.17
CA ASN A 52 0.60 -8.60 14.95
C ASN A 52 -0.34 -8.06 13.87
N LYS A 53 -1.59 -7.71 14.22
CA LYS A 53 -2.55 -7.13 13.27
C LYS A 53 -2.06 -5.80 12.71
N GLN A 54 -1.41 -4.96 13.52
CA GLN A 54 -0.88 -3.67 13.08
C GLN A 54 0.27 -3.84 12.07
N ILE A 55 1.15 -4.81 12.31
CA ILE A 55 2.21 -5.16 11.37
C ILE A 55 1.62 -5.71 10.06
N ILE A 56 0.70 -6.69 10.15
CA ILE A 56 0.01 -7.26 8.98
C ILE A 56 -0.71 -6.17 8.17
N ARG A 57 -1.42 -5.26 8.85
CA ARG A 57 -2.10 -4.11 8.23
C ARG A 57 -1.13 -3.26 7.42
N LYS A 58 -0.01 -2.86 8.02
CA LYS A 58 1.00 -2.01 7.36
C LYS A 58 1.52 -2.66 6.08
N HIS A 59 1.88 -3.94 6.13
CA HIS A 59 2.37 -4.66 4.95
C HIS A 59 1.29 -4.89 3.90
N ALA A 60 0.07 -5.25 4.32
CA ALA A 60 -1.04 -5.41 3.40
C ALA A 60 -1.37 -4.09 2.68
N GLN A 61 -1.28 -2.95 3.35
CA GLN A 61 -1.44 -1.63 2.74
C GLN A 61 -0.37 -1.33 1.69
N THR A 62 0.89 -1.68 1.94
CA THR A 62 1.96 -1.58 0.93
C THR A 62 1.64 -2.41 -0.31
N PHE A 63 1.20 -3.66 -0.12
CA PHE A 63 0.79 -4.51 -1.25
C PHE A 63 -0.43 -3.96 -1.99
N VAL A 64 -1.41 -3.39 -1.30
CA VAL A 64 -2.56 -2.72 -1.95
C VAL A 64 -2.11 -1.54 -2.79
N ALA A 65 -1.23 -0.69 -2.28
CA ALA A 65 -0.67 0.43 -3.03
C ALA A 65 0.06 -0.06 -4.29
N LEU A 66 0.83 -1.14 -4.16
CA LEU A 66 1.53 -1.76 -5.28
C LEU A 66 0.56 -2.35 -6.33
N CYS A 67 -0.50 -3.03 -5.90
CA CYS A 67 -1.53 -3.55 -6.80
C CYS A 67 -2.23 -2.41 -7.57
N ALA A 68 -2.41 -1.25 -6.94
CA ALA A 68 -3.05 -0.11 -7.58
C ALA A 68 -2.22 0.48 -8.74
N THR A 69 -0.93 0.16 -8.85
CA THR A 69 -0.06 0.60 -9.96
C THR A 69 -0.01 -0.38 -11.12
N ASP A 70 -0.57 -1.59 -11.01
CA ASP A 70 -0.47 -2.63 -12.03
C ASP A 70 -1.84 -3.00 -12.63
N VAL A 71 -1.90 -3.05 -13.96
CA VAL A 71 -3.13 -3.29 -14.73
C VAL A 71 -3.74 -4.67 -14.51
N LYS A 72 -2.98 -5.67 -14.07
CA LYS A 72 -3.48 -7.03 -13.77
C LYS A 72 -4.52 -7.01 -12.65
N PHE A 73 -4.46 -6.00 -11.77
CA PHE A 73 -5.39 -5.87 -10.65
C PHE A 73 -6.67 -5.10 -10.98
N ILE A 74 -6.80 -4.51 -12.18
CA ILE A 74 -8.04 -3.89 -12.65
C ILE A 74 -9.19 -4.91 -12.69
N SER A 75 -8.89 -6.16 -13.06
CA SER A 75 -9.87 -7.26 -13.14
C SER A 75 -10.13 -7.93 -11.80
N ASN A 76 -9.36 -7.61 -10.76
CA ASN A 76 -9.52 -8.21 -9.44
C ASN A 76 -10.42 -7.34 -8.56
N PRO A 77 -11.47 -7.90 -7.95
CA PRO A 77 -12.31 -7.12 -7.04
C PRO A 77 -11.51 -6.70 -5.79
N PRO A 78 -11.86 -5.58 -5.13
CA PRO A 78 -11.15 -5.08 -3.95
C PRO A 78 -10.97 -6.11 -2.83
N SER A 79 -11.94 -7.02 -2.67
CA SER A 79 -11.89 -8.13 -1.71
C SER A 79 -10.80 -9.16 -2.01
N MET A 80 -10.57 -9.45 -3.30
CA MET A 80 -9.52 -10.39 -3.74
C MET A 80 -8.13 -9.77 -3.50
N VAL A 81 -7.96 -8.50 -3.89
CA VAL A 81 -6.71 -7.75 -3.67
C VAL A 81 -6.38 -7.69 -2.18
N ALA A 82 -7.36 -7.33 -1.34
CA ALA A 82 -7.19 -7.30 0.11
C ALA A 82 -6.77 -8.67 0.68
N ALA A 83 -7.44 -9.74 0.26
CA ALA A 83 -7.15 -11.08 0.75
C ALA A 83 -5.76 -11.55 0.32
N GLY A 84 -5.40 -11.35 -0.94
CA GLY A 84 -4.07 -11.66 -1.46
C GLY A 84 -2.98 -10.89 -0.72
N SER A 85 -3.16 -9.59 -0.52
CA SER A 85 -2.24 -8.73 0.24
C SER A 85 -2.06 -9.18 1.69
N VAL A 86 -3.12 -9.63 2.36
CA VAL A 86 -3.03 -10.13 3.74
C VAL A 86 -2.33 -11.49 3.80
N VAL A 87 -2.60 -12.40 2.85
CA VAL A 87 -1.87 -13.68 2.76
C VAL A 87 -0.38 -13.42 2.52
N ALA A 88 -0.04 -12.57 1.54
CA ALA A 88 1.33 -12.20 1.21
C ALA A 88 2.05 -11.54 2.40
N ALA A 89 1.38 -10.63 3.12
CA ALA A 89 1.92 -10.02 4.33
C ALA A 89 2.27 -11.05 5.41
N VAL A 90 1.35 -11.98 5.70
CA VAL A 90 1.59 -13.02 6.71
C VAL A 90 2.72 -13.97 6.28
N GLN A 91 2.83 -14.30 4.99
CA GLN A 91 3.94 -15.11 4.48
C GLN A 91 5.29 -14.38 4.55
N GLY A 92 5.35 -13.13 4.08
CA GLY A 92 6.58 -12.34 4.03
C GLY A 92 7.14 -11.97 5.40
N LEU A 93 6.28 -11.80 6.41
CA LEU A 93 6.70 -11.51 7.78
C LEU A 93 7.21 -12.72 8.55
N ASN A 94 7.07 -13.93 8.00
CA ASN A 94 7.38 -15.19 8.69
C ASN A 94 6.78 -15.27 10.10
N LEU A 95 5.58 -14.69 10.32
CA LEU A 95 4.78 -14.84 11.56
C LEU A 95 4.24 -16.27 11.74
N ARG A 96 4.86 -17.23 11.05
CA ARG A 96 4.43 -18.60 10.90
C ARG A 96 4.79 -19.36 12.17
N SER A 97 3.80 -19.57 13.02
CA SER A 97 3.83 -20.70 13.94
C SER A 97 3.08 -21.87 13.28
N PRO A 98 3.67 -23.07 13.12
CA PRO A 98 3.06 -24.20 12.42
C PRO A 98 1.72 -24.66 13.02
N ASN A 99 1.41 -24.26 14.26
CA ASN A 99 0.13 -24.54 14.95
C ASN A 99 -0.77 -23.30 15.11
N SER A 100 -0.39 -22.13 14.58
CA SER A 100 -1.18 -20.88 14.66
C SER A 100 -2.25 -20.80 13.57
N PHE A 101 -3.26 -19.96 13.80
CA PHE A 101 -4.23 -19.52 12.79
C PHE A 101 -3.55 -19.01 11.52
N LEU A 102 -2.38 -18.38 11.65
CA LEU A 102 -1.57 -17.85 10.55
C LEU A 102 -0.87 -18.92 9.69
N SER A 103 -1.07 -20.21 9.96
CA SER A 103 -0.67 -21.24 9.00
C SER A 103 -1.29 -20.96 7.64
N TYR A 104 -0.47 -21.03 6.58
CA TYR A 104 -0.88 -20.71 5.20
C TYR A 104 -2.21 -21.36 4.81
N TYR A 105 -2.35 -22.66 5.08
CA TYR A 105 -3.56 -23.41 4.76
C TYR A 105 -4.82 -22.87 5.47
N ARG A 106 -4.73 -22.55 6.78
CA ARG A 106 -5.89 -22.07 7.54
C ARG A 106 -6.27 -20.65 7.12
N LEU A 107 -5.28 -19.77 6.94
CA LEU A 107 -5.50 -18.38 6.55
C LEU A 107 -6.12 -18.29 5.15
N THR A 108 -5.52 -18.94 4.16
CA THR A 108 -6.04 -18.94 2.78
C THR A 108 -7.45 -19.53 2.74
N ARG A 109 -7.68 -20.66 3.42
CA ARG A 109 -9.03 -21.27 3.49
C ARG A 109 -10.05 -20.38 4.19
N PHE A 110 -9.65 -19.69 5.25
CA PHE A 110 -10.51 -18.74 5.97
C PHE A 110 -10.89 -17.57 5.07
N LEU A 111 -9.92 -16.90 4.47
CA LEU A 111 -10.16 -15.73 3.62
C LEU A 111 -10.98 -16.09 2.38
N SER A 112 -10.66 -17.20 1.70
CA SER A 112 -11.44 -17.69 0.56
C SER A 112 -12.90 -17.96 0.92
N ARG A 113 -13.19 -18.47 2.13
CA ARG A 113 -14.57 -18.63 2.60
C ARG A 113 -15.26 -17.29 2.87
N VAL A 114 -14.54 -16.31 3.43
CA VAL A 114 -15.09 -14.98 3.72
C VAL A 114 -15.44 -14.24 2.44
N ILE A 115 -14.56 -14.26 1.43
CA ILE A 115 -14.79 -13.57 0.15
C ILE A 115 -15.51 -14.43 -0.90
N LYS A 116 -15.88 -15.67 -0.55
CA LYS A 116 -16.54 -16.64 -1.43
C LYS A 116 -15.78 -16.88 -2.75
N CYS A 117 -14.48 -17.08 -2.67
CA CYS A 117 -13.64 -17.42 -3.83
C CYS A 117 -13.04 -18.83 -3.70
N ASP A 118 -12.50 -19.33 -4.80
CA ASP A 118 -11.68 -20.54 -4.80
C ASP A 118 -10.31 -20.25 -4.13
N PRO A 119 -9.85 -21.08 -3.18
CA PRO A 119 -8.50 -21.00 -2.62
C PRO A 119 -7.38 -20.93 -3.65
N ASP A 120 -7.53 -21.58 -4.81
CA ASP A 120 -6.52 -21.54 -5.86
C ASP A 120 -6.50 -20.19 -6.60
N CYS A 121 -7.66 -19.52 -6.74
CA CYS A 121 -7.70 -18.14 -7.22
C CYS A 121 -7.03 -17.17 -6.24
N LEU A 122 -7.24 -17.35 -4.93
CA LEU A 122 -6.58 -16.54 -3.91
C LEU A 122 -5.07 -16.75 -3.91
N ARG A 123 -4.61 -18.00 -4.07
CA ARG A 123 -3.18 -18.31 -4.22
C ARG A 123 -2.60 -17.63 -5.45
N ALA A 124 -3.26 -17.75 -6.61
CA ALA A 124 -2.80 -17.11 -7.83
C ALA A 124 -2.72 -15.57 -7.68
N CYS A 125 -3.68 -14.96 -6.97
CA CYS A 125 -3.63 -13.53 -6.66
C CYS A 125 -2.44 -13.17 -5.76
N GLN A 126 -2.20 -13.94 -4.69
CA GLN A 126 -1.03 -13.76 -3.82
C GLN A 126 0.28 -13.87 -4.61
N GLU A 127 0.44 -14.90 -5.45
CA GLU A 127 1.64 -15.09 -6.28
C GLU A 127 1.86 -13.92 -7.26
N GLN A 128 0.77 -13.36 -7.82
CA GLN A 128 0.86 -12.15 -8.65
C GLN A 128 1.35 -10.93 -7.87
N ILE A 129 0.91 -10.77 -6.61
CA ILE A 129 1.35 -9.68 -5.73
C ILE A 129 2.84 -9.82 -5.41
N GLU A 130 3.28 -11.03 -5.07
CA GLU A 130 4.69 -11.31 -4.75
C GLU A 130 5.60 -11.10 -5.96
N ALA A 131 5.18 -11.57 -7.15
CA ALA A 131 5.91 -11.33 -8.39
C ALA A 131 5.98 -9.83 -8.74
N LEU A 132 4.91 -9.08 -8.49
CA LEU A 132 4.88 -7.64 -8.68
C LEU A 132 5.88 -6.96 -7.74
N LEU A 133 5.89 -7.33 -6.45
CA LEU A 133 6.87 -6.81 -5.48
C LEU A 133 8.30 -7.05 -5.95
N GLU A 134 8.62 -8.28 -6.36
CA GLU A 134 9.95 -8.61 -6.85
C GLU A 134 10.34 -7.76 -8.07
N SER A 135 9.42 -7.55 -9.01
CA SER A 135 9.67 -6.71 -10.17
C SER A 135 9.94 -5.24 -9.81
N SER A 136 9.19 -4.69 -8.86
CA SER A 136 9.34 -3.30 -8.41
C SER A 136 10.64 -3.09 -7.63
N LEU A 137 11.06 -4.06 -6.82
CA LEU A 137 12.36 -4.02 -6.14
C LEU A 137 13.52 -4.02 -7.15
N ARG A 138 13.45 -4.85 -8.20
CA ARG A 138 14.46 -4.87 -9.26
C ARG A 138 14.53 -3.54 -10.02
N GLN A 139 13.38 -2.93 -10.33
CA GLN A 139 13.32 -1.62 -10.98
C GLN A 139 13.90 -0.51 -10.10
N ALA A 140 13.59 -0.50 -8.81
CA ALA A 140 14.14 0.46 -7.86
C ALA A 140 15.67 0.35 -7.76
N GLN A 141 16.22 -0.87 -7.77
CA GLN A 141 17.67 -1.11 -7.75
C GLN A 141 18.37 -0.71 -9.04
N GLN A 142 17.72 -0.84 -10.20
CA GLN A 142 18.30 -0.46 -11.50
C GLN A 142 18.41 1.05 -11.70
N ASN A 143 17.54 1.84 -11.04
CA ASN A 143 17.55 3.29 -11.11
C ASN A 143 18.47 3.95 -10.09
N MET A 144 19.11 3.17 -9.20
CA MET A 144 20.15 3.65 -8.30
C MET A 144 21.48 3.68 -9.07
N ASP A 145 21.70 4.75 -9.83
CA ASP A 145 23.02 5.02 -10.43
C ASP A 145 24.08 5.20 -9.31
N PRO A 146 25.24 4.54 -9.36
CA PRO A 146 26.29 4.67 -8.35
C PRO A 146 26.88 6.09 -8.21
N LYS A 147 26.55 6.99 -9.14
CA LYS A 147 27.19 8.29 -9.29
C LYS A 147 26.56 9.40 -8.45
N ALA A 148 25.33 9.20 -7.94
CA ALA A 148 24.67 10.15 -7.04
C ALA A 148 25.10 9.97 -5.57
N ALA A 149 25.66 8.82 -5.21
CA ALA A 149 26.15 8.57 -3.85
C ALA A 149 27.47 9.30 -3.53
N GLU A 150 28.29 9.62 -4.55
CA GLU A 150 29.53 10.39 -4.37
C GLU A 150 29.27 11.89 -4.17
N GLU A 151 28.15 12.43 -4.69
CA GLU A 151 27.77 13.84 -4.49
C GLU A 151 27.14 14.08 -3.11
N GLU A 152 26.47 13.07 -2.52
CA GLU A 152 25.94 13.15 -1.15
C GLU A 152 27.04 13.07 -0.07
N GLU A 153 28.14 12.33 -0.30
CA GLU A 153 29.27 12.28 0.65
C GLU A 153 30.11 13.58 0.66
N GLU A 154 30.23 14.30 -0.46
CA GLU A 154 30.92 15.60 -0.49
C GLU A 154 30.06 16.74 0.12
N GLU A 155 28.72 16.69 0.02
CA GLU A 155 27.84 17.67 0.70
C GLU A 155 27.69 17.41 2.21
N GLU A 156 27.86 16.16 2.69
CA GLU A 156 27.82 15.85 4.13
C GLU A 156 29.08 16.31 4.91
N GLU A 157 30.25 16.41 4.26
CA GLU A 157 31.48 16.88 4.94
C GLU A 157 31.54 18.42 5.14
N GLU A 158 30.75 19.22 4.40
CA GLU A 158 30.80 20.70 4.52
C GLU A 158 29.66 21.32 5.36
N VAL A 159 28.73 20.54 5.92
CA VAL A 159 27.61 21.06 6.75
C VAL A 159 27.65 20.51 8.18
N ASP A 160 28.81 20.53 8.83
CA ASP A 160 28.92 20.43 10.30
C ASP A 160 28.82 21.81 10.96
N LEU A 161 27.66 22.46 10.84
CA LEU A 161 27.29 23.63 11.64
C LEU A 161 25.82 23.54 12.04
N ALA A 162 25.64 23.05 13.27
CA ALA A 162 24.42 23.04 14.07
C ALA A 162 23.36 24.09 13.69
N CYS A 163 22.15 23.64 13.35
CA CYS A 163 20.93 24.47 13.44
C CYS A 163 19.67 23.60 13.51
N THR A 164 19.40 23.01 14.68
CA THR A 164 18.03 23.05 15.19
C THR A 164 18.05 23.65 16.58
N PRO A 165 17.31 24.74 16.77
CA PRO A 165 16.64 24.94 18.04
C PRO A 165 15.13 24.98 17.79
N THR A 166 14.49 23.90 18.20
CA THR A 166 13.09 23.84 18.58
C THR A 166 12.92 24.68 19.84
N ASP A 167 12.26 25.84 19.79
CA ASP A 167 11.26 26.27 20.78
C ASP A 167 10.77 27.71 20.50
N VAL A 168 9.47 27.88 20.28
CA VAL A 168 8.77 29.12 20.67
C VAL A 168 7.39 28.72 21.18
N ARG A 169 7.34 28.37 22.47
CA ARG A 169 6.17 28.66 23.29
C ARG A 169 6.26 30.11 23.72
N ASP A 170 5.28 30.94 23.37
CA ASP A 170 4.35 31.54 24.33
C ASP A 170 3.49 32.64 23.68
N VAL A 171 2.24 32.67 24.15
CA VAL A 171 1.14 33.60 23.83
C VAL A 171 1.19 34.82 24.77
N ASP A 172 0.50 35.90 24.38
CA ASP A 172 0.00 37.08 25.15
C ASP A 172 0.59 38.42 24.61
N ILE A 173 -0.14 39.47 24.18
CA ILE A 173 -1.53 39.98 24.28
C ILE A 173 -1.92 40.64 22.96
#